data_AF-A0ABD1HC47-F1
#
_entry.id   AF-A0ABD1HC47-F1
#
_cell.length_a   1.000
_cell.length_b   1.000
_cell.length_c   1.000
_cell.angle_alpha   90.00
_cell.angle_beta   90.00
_cell.angle_gamma   90.00
#
_symmetry.space_group_name_H-M   'P 1'
#
loop_
_entity.id
_entity.type
_entity.pdbx_description
1 polymer ?
#
loop_
_entity_poly.entity_id
_entity_poly.type
_entity_poly.pdbx_seq_one_letter_code
_entity_poly.pdbx_strand_id
1 'polypeptide(L)'
;MERKQGGEEGVQNSKITINGDDNHHDIDAEGLSLLKREIACHSLFSLLVESHLNCLKLCLGKMENNAINNPMSAALPNQHANLDRSELDKFMEAYCVTLKKLKEEMEEPQQESMEFINIMYSQLDDLLLDTPSSRGSEILRSGEE
;
A
#
# COMPACT_ATOMS: atom_id res chain seq x y z
N MET A 1 21.50 55.42 19.78
CA MET A 1 20.34 55.64 18.89
C MET A 1 20.88 55.83 17.48
N GLU A 2 21.10 54.75 16.74
CA GLU A 2 21.37 54.80 15.30
C GLU A 2 20.73 53.58 14.65
N ARG A 3 19.91 53.86 13.64
CA ARG A 3 19.16 52.91 12.83
C ARG A 3 20.02 52.53 11.64
N LYS A 4 20.05 51.25 11.26
CA LYS A 4 20.57 50.85 9.95
C LYS A 4 19.48 50.12 9.17
N GLN A 5 19.04 50.78 8.10
CA GLN A 5 18.16 50.28 7.04
C GLN A 5 18.94 49.42 6.04
N GLY A 6 18.23 48.57 5.31
CA GLY A 6 18.53 48.30 3.90
C GLY A 6 18.64 46.82 3.54
N GLY A 7 17.68 46.33 2.76
CA GLY A 7 17.73 45.03 2.09
C GLY A 7 16.36 44.54 1.63
N GLU A 8 15.68 45.29 0.77
CA GLU A 8 14.54 44.79 -0.01
C GLU A 8 15.05 43.83 -1.09
N GLU A 9 14.86 42.53 -0.91
CA GLU A 9 15.02 41.54 -1.98
C GLU A 9 13.66 41.40 -2.66
N GLY A 10 13.54 41.97 -3.86
CA GLY A 10 12.36 41.90 -4.69
C GLY A 10 12.07 40.47 -5.14
N VAL A 11 11.04 39.85 -4.57
CA VAL A 11 10.49 38.59 -5.06
C VAL A 11 9.78 38.87 -6.38
N GLN A 12 10.42 38.51 -7.49
CA GLN A 12 9.79 38.49 -8.81
C GLN A 12 8.71 37.39 -8.81
N ASN A 13 7.45 37.80 -8.66
CA ASN A 13 6.32 36.91 -8.85
C ASN A 13 6.21 36.56 -10.34
N SER A 14 6.79 35.42 -10.71
CA SER A 14 6.54 34.75 -11.99
C SER A 14 5.05 34.43 -12.10
N LYS A 15 4.31 35.29 -12.80
CA LYS A 15 2.91 35.05 -13.15
C LYS A 15 2.86 33.89 -14.16
N ILE A 16 2.75 32.67 -13.64
CA ILE A 16 2.44 31.49 -14.46
C ILE A 16 0.97 31.63 -14.87
N THR A 17 0.73 32.14 -16.07
CA THR A 17 -0.58 32.02 -16.70
C THR A 17 -0.70 30.58 -17.19
N ILE A 18 -1.34 29.72 -16.40
CA ILE A 18 -1.85 28.45 -16.92
C ILE A 18 -3.06 28.80 -17.77
N ASN A 19 -2.81 29.01 -19.06
CA ASN A 19 -3.86 28.94 -20.07
C ASN A 19 -4.22 27.45 -20.19
N GLY A 20 -5.09 26.98 -19.30
CA GLY A 20 -5.74 25.69 -19.44
C GLY A 20 -6.74 25.80 -20.57
N ASP A 21 -6.32 25.42 -21.77
CA ASP A 21 -7.21 25.06 -22.85
C ASP A 21 -7.94 23.79 -22.41
N ASP A 22 -9.09 23.98 -21.75
CA ASP A 22 -9.94 22.94 -21.19
C ASP A 22 -10.71 22.26 -22.33
N ASN A 23 -9.98 21.62 -23.23
CA ASN A 23 -10.53 20.71 -24.23
C ASN A 23 -10.88 19.40 -23.52
N HIS A 24 -12.03 19.40 -22.83
CA HIS A 24 -12.65 18.20 -22.28
C HIS A 24 -13.10 17.32 -23.47
N HIS A 25 -12.19 16.50 -23.97
CA HIS A 25 -12.51 15.49 -24.96
C HIS A 25 -13.25 14.37 -24.24
N ASP A 26 -14.58 14.41 -24.26
CA ASP A 26 -15.41 13.36 -23.68
C ASP A 26 -15.06 12.03 -24.35
N ILE A 27 -14.30 11.19 -23.64
CA ILE A 27 -13.95 9.84 -24.08
C ILE A 27 -15.24 9.02 -24.07
N ASP A 28 -15.70 8.61 -25.24
CA ASP A 28 -16.85 7.72 -25.36
C ASP A 28 -16.53 6.30 -24.83
N ALA A 29 -17.56 5.46 -24.73
CA ALA A 29 -17.41 4.10 -24.19
C ALA A 29 -16.43 3.23 -24.99
N GLU A 30 -16.29 3.48 -26.29
CA GLU A 30 -15.38 2.76 -27.18
C GLU A 30 -13.94 3.20 -26.94
N GLY A 31 -13.68 4.51 -26.83
CA GLY A 31 -12.40 5.07 -26.47
C GLY A 31 -11.90 4.59 -25.11
N LEU A 32 -12.80 4.49 -24.12
CA LEU A 32 -12.46 3.93 -22.80
C LEU A 32 -12.08 2.45 -22.89
N SER A 33 -12.78 1.69 -23.74
CA SER A 33 -12.51 0.26 -23.93
C SER A 33 -11.16 0.04 -24.62
N LEU A 34 -10.81 0.90 -25.59
CA LEU A 34 -9.53 0.88 -26.26
C LEU A 34 -8.38 1.25 -25.30
N LEU A 35 -8.57 2.28 -24.47
CA LEU A 35 -7.62 2.66 -23.42
C LEU A 35 -7.39 1.52 -22.42
N LYS A 36 -8.46 0.89 -21.93
CA LYS A 36 -8.34 -0.27 -21.02
C LYS A 36 -7.55 -1.41 -21.66
N ARG A 37 -7.80 -1.70 -22.94
CA ARG A 37 -7.03 -2.71 -23.69
C ARG A 37 -5.57 -2.32 -23.82
N GLU A 38 -5.27 -1.05 -24.10
CA GLU A 38 -3.89 -0.56 -24.19
C GLU A 38 -3.15 -0.71 -22.85
N ILE A 39 -3.78 -0.33 -21.74
CA ILE A 39 -3.25 -0.53 -20.39
C ILE A 39 -3.05 -2.02 -20.10
N ALA A 40 -4.04 -2.86 -20.40
CA ALA A 40 -3.98 -4.31 -20.11
C ALA A 40 -2.95 -5.06 -20.96
N CYS A 41 -2.67 -4.59 -22.18
CA CYS A 41 -1.66 -5.15 -23.06
C CYS A 41 -0.25 -4.55 -22.83
N HIS A 42 -0.08 -3.67 -21.84
CA HIS A 42 1.20 -3.05 -21.53
C HIS A 42 2.18 -4.07 -20.94
N SER A 43 3.45 -4.03 -21.34
CA SER A 43 4.49 -4.97 -20.87
C SER A 43 4.69 -4.94 -19.35
N LEU A 44 4.51 -3.77 -18.74
CA LEU A 44 4.61 -3.56 -17.28
C LEU A 44 3.32 -3.84 -16.51
N PHE A 45 2.19 -4.09 -17.18
CA PHE A 45 0.90 -4.26 -16.49
C PHE A 45 0.91 -5.43 -15.50
N SER A 46 1.51 -6.56 -15.88
CA SER A 46 1.65 -7.72 -14.99
C SER A 46 2.46 -7.40 -13.74
N LEU A 47 3.58 -6.70 -13.87
CA LEU A 47 4.43 -6.28 -12.75
C LEU A 47 3.71 -5.30 -11.83
N LEU A 48 2.94 -4.37 -12.40
CA LEU A 48 2.12 -3.42 -11.65
C LEU A 48 1.08 -4.15 -10.78
N VAL A 49 0.35 -5.09 -11.37
CA VAL A 49 -0.64 -5.90 -10.64
C VAL A 49 0.02 -6.73 -9.54
N GLU A 50 1.15 -7.38 -9.84
CA GLU A 50 1.89 -8.15 -8.84
C GLU A 50 2.35 -7.28 -7.65
N SER A 51 2.94 -6.13 -7.94
CA SER A 51 3.39 -5.17 -6.92
C SER A 51 2.22 -4.69 -6.05
N HIS A 52 1.07 -4.44 -6.66
CA HIS A 52 -0.13 -4.00 -5.96
C HIS A 52 -0.68 -5.10 -5.03
N LEU A 53 -0.76 -6.34 -5.54
CA LEU A 53 -1.20 -7.49 -4.76
C LEU A 53 -0.26 -7.76 -3.58
N ASN A 54 1.05 -7.59 -3.75
CA ASN A 54 2.00 -7.76 -2.66
C ASN A 54 1.81 -6.73 -1.54
N CYS A 55 1.45 -5.48 -1.87
CA CYS A 55 1.07 -4.49 -0.86
C CYS A 55 -0.21 -4.90 -0.12
N LEU A 56 -1.24 -5.36 -0.85
CA LEU A 56 -2.48 -5.82 -0.24
C LEU A 56 -2.28 -7.01 0.70
N LYS A 57 -1.40 -7.95 0.36
CA LYS A 57 -1.07 -9.10 1.22
C LYS A 57 -0.46 -8.67 2.55
N LEU A 58 0.38 -7.63 2.55
CA LEU A 58 0.89 -7.06 3.80
C LEU A 58 -0.25 -6.47 4.63
N CYS A 59 -1.14 -5.69 4.02
CA CYS A 59 -2.22 -4.99 4.75
C CYS A 59 -3.34 -5.91 5.26
N LEU A 60 -3.72 -6.93 4.49
CA LEU A 60 -4.87 -7.79 4.80
C LEU A 60 -4.47 -9.08 5.53
N GLY A 61 -3.18 -9.30 5.78
CA GLY A 61 -2.67 -10.56 6.32
C GLY A 61 -2.88 -11.73 5.35
N LYS A 62 -2.88 -12.96 5.87
CA LYS A 62 -2.99 -14.19 5.07
C LYS A 62 -4.43 -14.42 4.59
N MET A 63 -4.92 -13.58 3.69
CA MET A 63 -6.14 -13.85 2.93
C MET A 63 -5.85 -15.07 2.03
N GLU A 64 -6.60 -16.16 2.21
CA GLU A 64 -6.53 -17.29 1.29
C GLU A 64 -6.89 -16.79 -0.11
N ASN A 65 -5.92 -16.84 -1.02
CA ASN A 65 -6.05 -16.40 -2.40
C ASN A 65 -7.02 -17.34 -3.13
N ASN A 66 -8.32 -17.13 -2.99
CA ASN A 66 -9.32 -17.78 -3.83
C ASN A 66 -9.27 -17.14 -5.22
N ALA A 67 -8.29 -17.61 -6.00
CA ALA A 67 -8.23 -17.69 -7.46
C ALA A 67 -8.88 -16.54 -8.25
N ILE A 68 -8.06 -15.54 -8.62
CA ILE A 68 -8.26 -14.79 -9.87
C ILE A 68 -7.21 -15.30 -10.86
N ASN A 69 -7.34 -16.57 -11.26
CA ASN A 69 -6.58 -17.14 -12.36
C ASN A 69 -7.41 -16.94 -13.63
N ASN A 70 -7.44 -15.71 -14.16
CA ASN A 70 -7.98 -15.48 -15.49
C ASN A 70 -6.80 -15.36 -16.48
N PRO A 71 -6.48 -16.40 -17.27
CA PRO A 71 -5.51 -16.25 -18.34
C PRO A 71 -6.12 -15.33 -19.40
N MET A 72 -5.70 -14.06 -19.41
CA MET A 72 -6.07 -13.12 -20.46
C MET A 72 -5.36 -13.58 -21.74
N SER A 73 -6.10 -14.18 -22.66
CA SER A 73 -5.59 -14.61 -23.95
C SER A 73 -5.18 -13.41 -24.79
N ALA A 74 -3.91 -13.38 -25.18
CA ALA A 74 -3.36 -12.38 -26.07
C ALA A 74 -3.85 -12.63 -27.51
N ALA A 75 -4.59 -11.67 -28.06
CA ALA A 75 -4.83 -11.56 -29.50
C ALA A 75 -4.35 -10.18 -29.97
N LEU A 76 -3.34 -10.17 -30.85
CA LEU A 76 -2.92 -9.05 -31.71
C LEU A 76 -3.79 -9.07 -32.99
N PRO A 77 -4.03 -7.97 -33.73
CA PRO A 77 -3.06 -6.89 -33.99
C PRO A 77 -3.56 -5.43 -33.89
N ASN A 78 -2.58 -4.57 -33.57
CA ASN A 78 -2.24 -3.21 -34.06
C ASN A 78 -3.34 -2.27 -34.60
N GLN A 79 -3.44 -1.08 -34.00
CA GLN A 79 -3.18 0.26 -34.59
C GLN A 79 -4.05 1.35 -33.92
N HIS A 80 -3.39 2.46 -33.58
CA HIS A 80 -3.93 3.76 -33.16
C HIS A 80 -4.59 3.86 -31.76
N ALA A 81 -3.76 4.13 -30.76
CA ALA A 81 -3.99 5.24 -29.83
C ALA A 81 -2.63 5.90 -29.61
N ASN A 82 -2.52 7.17 -30.00
CA ASN A 82 -1.34 7.97 -29.77
C ASN A 82 -1.53 8.66 -28.41
N LEU A 83 -1.69 7.86 -27.35
CA LEU A 83 -1.26 8.33 -26.05
C LEU A 83 0.24 8.47 -26.14
N ASP A 84 0.80 9.50 -25.50
CA ASP A 84 2.24 9.62 -25.37
C ASP A 84 2.69 8.36 -24.63
N ARG A 85 3.11 7.30 -25.36
CA ARG A 85 3.46 5.99 -24.78
C ARG A 85 4.49 6.17 -23.67
N SER A 86 5.33 7.20 -23.83
CA SER A 86 6.26 7.69 -22.82
C SER A 86 5.61 8.06 -21.48
N GLU A 87 4.43 8.66 -21.47
CA GLU A 87 3.70 9.02 -20.26
C GLU A 87 3.08 7.79 -19.58
N LEU A 88 2.49 6.87 -20.34
CA LEU A 88 1.98 5.61 -19.79
C LEU A 88 3.12 4.75 -19.20
N ASP A 89 4.26 4.66 -19.90
CA ASP A 89 5.46 4.00 -19.41
C ASP A 89 5.93 4.60 -18.08
N LYS A 90 6.08 5.93 -18.03
CA LYS A 90 6.45 6.66 -16.80
C LYS A 90 5.46 6.44 -15.67
N PHE A 91 4.17 6.43 -15.96
CA PHE A 91 3.13 6.15 -14.98
C PHE A 91 3.28 4.73 -14.42
N MET A 92 3.39 3.73 -15.30
CA MET A 92 3.54 2.32 -14.91
C MET A 92 4.78 2.12 -14.03
N GLU A 93 5.91 2.71 -14.40
CA GLU A 93 7.16 2.66 -13.62
C GLU A 93 7.04 3.38 -12.28
N ALA A 94 6.57 4.63 -12.27
CA ALA A 94 6.42 5.43 -11.05
C ALA A 94 5.45 4.76 -10.06
N TYR A 95 4.38 4.15 -10.56
CA TYR A 95 3.42 3.41 -9.75
C TYR A 95 4.07 2.17 -9.12
N CYS A 96 4.80 1.36 -9.90
CA CYS A 96 5.53 0.21 -9.38
C CYS A 96 6.55 0.62 -8.31
N VAL A 97 7.34 1.68 -8.56
CA VAL A 97 8.32 2.20 -7.60
C VAL A 97 7.64 2.67 -6.31
N THR A 98 6.53 3.39 -6.43
CA THR A 98 5.77 3.87 -5.27
C THR A 98 5.21 2.72 -4.44
N LEU A 99 4.64 1.70 -5.08
CA LEU A 99 4.15 0.50 -4.40
C LEU A 99 5.28 -0.27 -3.71
N LYS A 100 6.43 -0.42 -4.37
CA LYS A 100 7.58 -1.09 -3.75
C LYS A 100 8.05 -0.35 -2.51
N LYS A 101 8.17 0.98 -2.60
CA LYS A 101 8.54 1.82 -1.47
C LYS A 101 7.53 1.73 -0.33
N LEU A 102 6.24 1.79 -0.65
CA LEU A 102 5.16 1.59 0.32
C LEU A 102 5.29 0.22 1.02
N LYS A 103 5.54 -0.86 0.26
CA LYS A 103 5.75 -2.20 0.81
C LYS A 103 6.90 -2.20 1.82
N GLU A 104 8.05 -1.66 1.43
CA GLU A 104 9.26 -1.60 2.26
C GLU A 104 9.01 -0.79 3.55
N GLU A 105 8.36 0.37 3.44
CA GLU A 105 8.01 1.22 4.59
C GLU A 105 6.96 0.61 5.53
N MET A 106 6.12 -0.29 5.03
CA MET A 106 5.09 -0.97 5.84
C MET A 106 5.55 -2.27 6.49
N GLU A 107 6.54 -2.96 5.91
CA GLU A 107 6.97 -4.29 6.35
C GLU A 107 7.58 -4.28 7.76
N GLU A 108 8.46 -3.31 8.04
CA GLU A 108 9.08 -3.14 9.37
C GLU A 108 8.05 -2.87 10.49
N PRO A 109 7.21 -1.82 10.43
CA PRO A 109 6.26 -1.53 11.52
C PRO A 109 5.21 -2.64 11.72
N GLN A 110 4.85 -3.37 10.66
CA GLN A 110 3.98 -4.54 10.79
C GLN A 110 4.65 -5.68 11.55
N GLN A 111 5.91 -5.98 11.23
CA GLN A 111 6.65 -7.03 11.91
C GLN A 111 6.89 -6.68 13.38
N GLU A 112 7.27 -5.44 13.68
CA GLU A 112 7.44 -4.93 15.05
C GLU A 112 6.14 -5.02 15.85
N SER A 113 5.01 -4.63 15.26
CA SER A 113 3.70 -4.71 15.91
C SER A 113 3.31 -6.16 16.21
N MET A 114 3.56 -7.08 15.27
CA MET A 114 3.30 -8.51 15.46
C MET A 114 4.16 -9.10 16.58
N GLU A 115 5.44 -8.76 16.61
CA GLU A 115 6.37 -9.19 17.66
C GLU A 115 5.93 -8.67 19.02
N PHE A 116 5.59 -7.38 19.12
CA PHE A 116 5.07 -6.79 20.35
C PHE A 116 3.82 -7.52 20.85
N ILE A 117 2.86 -7.78 19.97
CA ILE A 117 1.63 -8.52 20.31
C ILE A 117 1.95 -9.93 20.82
N ASN A 118 2.85 -10.66 20.15
CA ASN A 118 3.25 -12.01 20.56
C ASN A 118 3.95 -12.02 21.92
N ILE A 119 4.81 -11.05 22.19
CA ILE A 119 5.46 -10.88 23.50
C ILE A 119 4.40 -10.66 24.59
N MET A 120 3.42 -9.79 24.34
CA MET A 120 2.34 -9.51 25.28
C MET A 120 1.49 -10.76 25.55
N TYR A 121 1.14 -11.55 24.53
CA TYR A 121 0.43 -12.81 24.70
C TYR A 121 1.24 -13.80 25.55
N SER A 122 2.54 -13.95 25.30
CA SER A 122 3.41 -14.82 26.11
C SER A 122 3.43 -14.42 27.58
N GLN A 123 3.53 -13.12 27.88
CA GLN A 123 3.54 -12.63 29.26
C GLN A 123 2.20 -12.87 29.98
N LEU A 124 1.07 -12.77 29.26
CA LEU A 124 -0.24 -13.06 29.81
C LEU A 124 -0.45 -14.56 30.08
N ASP A 125 0.06 -15.43 29.20
CA ASP A 125 0.01 -16.87 29.38
C ASP A 125 0.84 -17.31 30.61
N ASP A 126 2.03 -16.76 30.78
CA ASP A 126 2.88 -17.01 31.96
C ASP A 126 2.16 -16.62 33.26
N LEU A 127 1.48 -15.46 33.29
CA LEU A 127 0.72 -15.02 34.45
C LEU A 127 -0.46 -15.94 34.77
N LEU A 128 -1.15 -16.46 33.75
CA LEU A 128 -2.26 -17.42 33.93
C LEU A 128 -1.76 -18.74 34.51
N LEU A 129 -0.59 -19.22 34.08
CA LEU A 129 0.04 -20.44 34.58
C LEU A 129 0.57 -20.28 36.01
N ASP A 130 1.06 -19.08 36.35
CA ASP A 130 1.60 -18.75 37.67
C ASP A 130 0.54 -18.38 38.72
N THR A 131 -0.75 -18.44 38.40
CA THR A 131 -1.80 -18.37 39.43
C THR A 131 -1.87 -19.69 40.19
N PRO A 132 -1.38 -19.80 41.44
CA PRO A 132 -1.71 -20.96 42.25
C PRO A 132 -3.22 -20.93 42.48
N SER A 133 -3.95 -21.86 41.86
CA SER A 133 -5.31 -22.20 42.22
C SER A 133 -5.39 -22.26 43.74
N SER A 134 -6.00 -21.22 44.33
CA SER A 134 -6.01 -20.98 45.76
C SER A 134 -6.53 -22.22 46.49
N ARG A 135 -5.59 -22.90 47.15
CA ARG A 135 -5.72 -23.79 48.31
C ARG A 135 -7.15 -23.97 48.82
N GLY A 136 -7.76 -25.07 48.41
CA GLY A 136 -8.98 -25.62 49.02
C GLY A 136 -8.75 -27.04 49.52
N SER A 137 -7.70 -27.27 50.31
CA SER A 137 -7.49 -28.52 51.04
C SER A 137 -7.26 -28.23 52.53
N GLU A 138 -8.30 -27.72 53.19
CA GLU A 138 -8.36 -27.73 54.65
C GLU A 138 -8.74 -29.13 55.16
N ILE A 139 -7.74 -29.75 55.79
CA ILE A 139 -7.85 -30.49 57.06
C ILE A 139 -8.52 -31.88 56.98
N LEU A 140 -7.70 -32.90 56.70
CA LEU A 140 -7.84 -34.21 57.36
C LEU A 140 -7.40 -34.03 58.82
N ARG A 141 -8.36 -33.83 59.73
CA ARG A 141 -8.10 -33.95 61.17
C ARG A 141 -8.27 -35.43 61.52
N SER A 142 -7.15 -36.13 61.58
CA SER A 142 -7.05 -37.44 62.24
C SER A 142 -7.50 -37.32 63.70
N GLY A 143 -8.28 -38.29 64.14
CA GLY A 143 -8.70 -38.49 65.52
C GLY A 143 -8.98 -39.97 65.72
N GLU A 144 -7.92 -40.76 65.78
CA GLU A 144 -7.93 -42.08 66.41
C GLU A 144 -7.85 -41.88 67.92
N GLU A 145 -8.88 -42.32 68.63
CA GLU A 145 -8.90 -43.12 69.89
C GLU A 145 -10.28 -43.05 70.55
#